data_AF-A0ABD3R4D7-F1
#
_entry.id   AF-A0ABD3R4D7-F1
#
_cell.length_a   1.000
_cell.length_b   1.000
_cell.length_c   1.000
_cell.angle_alpha   90.00
_cell.angle_beta   90.00
_cell.angle_gamma   90.00
#
_symmetry.space_group_name_H-M   'P 1'
#
loop_
_entity.id
_entity.type
_entity.pdbx_description
1 polymer ?
#
loop_
_entity_poly.entity_id
_entity_poly.type
_entity_poly.pdbx_seq_one_letter_code
_entity_poly.pdbx_strand_id
1 'polypeptide(L)'
;MPRIEDPVAEPNQHLPGDILNPTSTASIALHVSKGHNISGRSWKIRPQKRASSLITSNRFNARSKSWQRKTEERQIKSAVKSAQLEMIEERKTAAREKKERRLENDRRRMENEYKNAKKSMQTLNVHRAGQTMKSMNKKQLRMIKKSRMNTKTGVVEFVSAYAK
;
A
#
# COMPACT_ATOMS: atom_id res chain seq x y z
N MET A 1 24.64 -28.77 1.72
CA MET A 1 23.73 -29.42 2.68
C MET A 1 22.39 -29.63 1.98
N PRO A 2 21.94 -30.87 1.75
CA PRO A 2 20.62 -31.08 1.17
C PRO A 2 19.57 -30.65 2.19
N ARG A 3 18.59 -29.86 1.74
CA ARG A 3 17.47 -29.39 2.56
C ARG A 3 16.58 -30.62 2.81
N ILE A 4 16.54 -31.08 4.06
CA ILE A 4 15.60 -32.12 4.50
C ILE A 4 14.21 -31.50 4.34
N GLU A 5 13.48 -31.94 3.32
CA GLU A 5 12.08 -31.57 3.16
C GLU A 5 11.30 -32.34 4.22
N ASP A 6 10.76 -31.63 5.20
CA ASP A 6 9.79 -32.19 6.14
C ASP A 6 8.60 -32.73 5.33
N PRO A 7 8.11 -33.96 5.61
CA PRO A 7 7.00 -34.51 4.86
C PRO A 7 5.80 -33.58 4.96
N VAL A 8 5.31 -33.14 3.80
CA VAL A 8 4.06 -32.40 3.66
C VAL A 8 2.98 -33.25 4.33
N ALA A 9 2.41 -32.75 5.43
CA ALA A 9 1.30 -33.41 6.09
C ALA A 9 0.15 -33.52 5.07
N GLU A 10 -0.11 -34.74 4.61
CA GLU A 10 -1.28 -35.07 3.78
C GLU A 10 -2.54 -34.52 4.45
N PRO A 11 -3.49 -33.93 3.70
CA PRO A 11 -4.78 -33.58 4.25
C PRO A 11 -5.41 -34.88 4.78
N ASN A 12 -5.68 -34.92 6.10
CA ASN A 12 -6.14 -36.07 6.89
C ASN A 12 -5.06 -36.94 7.58
N GLN A 13 -3.87 -36.42 7.89
CA GLN A 13 -3.04 -37.04 8.94
C GLN A 13 -3.62 -36.72 10.34
N HIS A 14 -4.17 -37.75 10.98
CA HIS A 14 -4.79 -37.69 12.30
C HIS A 14 -3.71 -37.75 13.38
N LEU A 15 -3.78 -36.83 14.35
CA LEU A 15 -2.83 -36.79 15.47
C LEU A 15 -3.25 -37.78 16.56
N PRO A 16 -2.29 -38.40 17.29
CA PRO A 16 -2.62 -39.23 18.45
C PRO A 16 -3.39 -38.39 19.48
N GLY A 17 -4.65 -38.78 19.75
CA GLY A 17 -5.58 -38.05 20.62
C GLY A 17 -6.75 -37.36 19.90
N ASP A 18 -6.87 -37.54 18.58
CA ASP A 18 -7.99 -37.03 17.80
C ASP A 18 -9.30 -37.81 18.06
N ILE A 19 -10.38 -37.08 18.33
CA ILE A 19 -11.66 -37.59 18.89
C ILE A 19 -12.71 -37.83 17.81
N LEU A 20 -12.39 -37.51 16.55
CA LEU A 20 -13.30 -37.71 15.41
C LEU A 20 -13.40 -39.18 14.96
N ASN A 21 -12.66 -40.09 15.59
CA ASN A 21 -12.76 -41.54 15.35
C ASN A 21 -13.40 -42.26 16.57
N PRO A 22 -14.68 -42.65 16.53
CA PRO A 22 -15.31 -43.47 17.57
C PRO A 22 -14.89 -44.95 17.54
N THR A 23 -14.00 -45.35 16.63
CA THR A 23 -13.57 -46.75 16.42
C THR A 23 -12.55 -47.26 17.43
N SER A 24 -11.96 -46.38 18.25
CA SER A 24 -11.16 -46.81 19.40
C SER A 24 -12.08 -47.04 20.61
N THR A 25 -12.79 -48.16 20.59
CA THR A 25 -13.62 -48.65 21.70
C THR A 25 -12.83 -48.74 23.01
N ALA A 26 -11.53 -49.00 22.92
CA ALA A 26 -10.61 -49.10 24.05
C ALA A 26 -10.38 -47.75 24.79
N SER A 27 -10.31 -46.62 24.07
CA SER A 27 -10.17 -45.31 24.71
C SER A 27 -11.48 -44.79 25.31
N ILE A 28 -12.62 -45.22 24.77
CA ILE A 28 -13.94 -44.93 25.34
C ILE A 28 -14.14 -45.72 26.65
N ALA A 29 -13.65 -46.97 26.72
CA ALA A 29 -13.71 -47.83 27.90
C ALA A 29 -12.88 -47.30 29.09
N LEU A 30 -11.79 -46.56 28.85
CA LEU A 30 -10.97 -45.93 29.89
C LEU A 30 -11.62 -44.68 30.51
N HIS A 31 -12.65 -44.12 29.87
CA HIS A 31 -13.39 -43.00 30.45
C HIS A 31 -14.39 -43.53 31.48
N VAL A 32 -14.06 -43.38 32.77
CA VAL A 32 -15.01 -43.63 33.88
C VAL A 32 -16.27 -42.80 33.65
N SER A 33 -17.33 -43.45 33.16
CA SER A 33 -18.64 -42.86 32.93
C SER A 33 -19.31 -42.62 34.28
N LYS A 34 -20.03 -41.49 34.45
CA LYS A 34 -20.86 -41.28 35.64
C LYS A 34 -22.19 -42.02 35.42
N GLY A 35 -22.19 -43.31 35.72
CA GLY A 35 -23.36 -44.19 35.68
C GLY A 35 -23.55 -44.92 34.34
N HIS A 36 -23.87 -46.21 34.42
CA HIS A 36 -24.22 -47.07 33.28
C HIS A 36 -25.74 -47.33 33.30
N ASN A 37 -26.38 -47.39 32.13
CA ASN A 37 -27.74 -47.92 32.00
C ASN A 37 -27.69 -49.45 31.81
N ILE A 38 -28.86 -50.09 31.88
CA ILE A 38 -29.00 -51.55 31.78
C ILE A 38 -28.50 -52.09 30.43
N SER A 39 -28.53 -51.27 29.37
CA SER A 39 -28.04 -51.63 28.03
C SER A 39 -26.53 -51.40 27.82
N GLY A 40 -25.79 -50.96 28.85
CA GLY A 40 -24.33 -50.74 28.79
C GLY A 40 -23.88 -49.54 27.96
N ARG A 41 -24.80 -48.78 27.35
CA ARG A 41 -24.49 -47.65 26.47
C ARG A 41 -24.48 -46.34 27.26
N SER A 42 -23.31 -45.72 27.41
CA SER A 42 -23.17 -44.43 28.09
C SER A 42 -23.78 -43.29 27.26
N TRP A 43 -24.87 -42.69 27.75
CA TRP A 43 -25.50 -41.52 27.11
C TRP A 43 -24.87 -40.18 27.53
N LYS A 44 -24.08 -40.16 28.61
CA LYS A 44 -23.37 -38.98 29.09
C LYS A 44 -21.90 -39.07 28.71
N ILE A 45 -21.56 -38.63 27.50
CA ILE A 45 -20.18 -38.35 27.13
C ILE A 45 -19.69 -37.20 28.04
N ARG A 46 -18.50 -37.31 28.65
CA ARG A 46 -17.97 -36.22 29.46
C ARG A 46 -17.90 -34.94 28.61
N PRO A 47 -18.25 -33.76 29.15
CA PRO A 47 -18.12 -32.52 28.40
C PRO A 47 -16.67 -32.35 27.95
N GLN A 48 -16.48 -32.29 26.63
CA GLN A 48 -15.19 -32.05 26.02
C GLN A 48 -14.65 -30.70 26.52
N LYS A 49 -13.36 -30.64 26.89
CA LYS A 49 -12.73 -29.37 27.28
C LYS A 49 -12.86 -28.37 26.12
N ARG A 50 -13.14 -27.11 26.44
CA ARG A 50 -13.20 -26.02 25.43
C ARG A 50 -11.90 -25.98 24.62
N ALA A 51 -11.98 -25.76 23.31
CA ALA A 51 -10.82 -25.71 22.42
C ALA A 51 -9.75 -24.71 22.89
N SER A 52 -10.15 -23.55 23.43
CA SER A 52 -9.22 -22.59 24.04
C SER A 52 -8.42 -23.18 25.20
N SER A 53 -9.03 -24.03 26.03
CA SER A 53 -8.33 -24.73 27.10
C SER A 53 -7.29 -25.70 26.54
N LEU A 54 -7.55 -26.38 25.42
CA LEU A 54 -6.57 -27.27 24.78
C LEU A 54 -5.39 -26.51 24.16
N ILE A 55 -5.56 -25.25 23.77
CA ILE A 55 -4.46 -24.40 23.29
C ILE A 55 -3.53 -24.01 24.43
N THR A 56 -4.07 -23.63 25.60
CA THR A 56 -3.27 -23.17 26.75
C THR A 56 -2.78 -24.29 27.66
N SER A 57 -3.51 -25.41 27.77
CA SER A 57 -3.20 -26.49 28.73
C SER A 57 -2.40 -27.65 28.13
N ASN A 58 -2.42 -27.83 26.80
CA ASN A 58 -1.61 -28.85 26.15
C ASN A 58 -0.17 -28.36 26.06
N ARG A 59 0.78 -29.04 26.70
CA ARG A 59 2.22 -28.69 26.70
C ARG A 59 2.82 -28.53 25.29
N PHE A 60 2.28 -29.21 24.29
CA PHE A 60 2.69 -29.07 22.89
C PHE A 60 2.15 -27.79 22.24
N ASN A 61 0.93 -27.36 22.59
CA ASN A 61 0.30 -26.12 22.08
C ASN A 61 0.70 -24.89 22.89
N ALA A 62 0.96 -25.07 24.19
CA ALA A 62 1.35 -24.04 25.16
C ALA A 62 2.83 -23.66 25.07
N ARG A 63 3.49 -23.96 23.93
CA ARG A 63 4.86 -23.53 23.62
C ARG A 63 4.88 -22.04 23.32
N SER A 64 4.62 -21.24 24.35
CA SER A 64 5.03 -19.85 24.35
C SER A 64 6.55 -19.82 24.16
N LYS A 65 7.01 -19.22 23.06
CA LYS A 65 8.44 -19.00 22.80
C LYS A 65 9.08 -18.37 24.05
N SER A 66 10.32 -18.75 24.36
CA SER A 66 11.09 -18.10 25.43
C SER A 66 11.09 -16.58 25.20
N TRP A 67 11.12 -15.82 26.29
CA TRP A 67 11.11 -14.36 26.22
C TRP A 67 12.24 -13.84 25.32
N GLN A 68 13.44 -14.41 25.45
CA GLN A 68 14.62 -14.12 24.63
C GLN A 68 14.33 -14.27 23.12
N ARG A 69 13.70 -15.38 22.72
CA ARG A 69 13.34 -15.60 21.31
C ARG A 69 12.30 -14.59 20.82
N LYS A 70 11.35 -14.18 21.67
CA LYS A 70 10.37 -13.14 21.32
C LYS A 70 11.04 -11.78 21.14
N THR A 71 12.02 -11.45 21.99
CA THR A 71 12.76 -10.18 21.87
C THR A 71 13.64 -10.15 20.64
N GLU A 72 14.33 -11.23 20.30
CA GLU A 72 15.13 -11.36 19.07
C GLU A 72 14.25 -11.22 17.83
N GLU A 73 13.12 -11.94 17.77
CA GLU A 73 12.17 -11.83 16.64
C GLU A 73 11.62 -10.41 16.49
N ARG A 74 11.39 -9.70 17.61
CA ARG A 74 10.93 -8.30 17.59
C ARG A 74 12.02 -7.37 17.06
N GLN A 75 13.28 -7.55 17.48
CA GLN A 75 14.40 -6.75 17.01
C GLN A 75 14.62 -6.94 15.50
N ILE A 76 14.61 -8.20 15.03
CA ILE A 76 14.73 -8.51 13.59
C ILE A 76 13.60 -7.86 12.79
N LYS A 77 12.35 -8.00 13.25
CA LYS A 77 11.20 -7.36 12.59
C LYS A 77 11.32 -5.84 12.56
N SER A 78 11.82 -5.24 13.64
CA SER A 78 12.04 -3.80 13.71
C SER A 78 13.09 -3.35 12.70
N ALA A 79 14.22 -4.07 12.61
CA ALA A 79 15.30 -3.76 11.68
C ALA A 79 14.88 -3.91 10.21
N VAL A 80 14.14 -4.98 9.88
CA VAL A 80 13.61 -5.17 8.51
C VAL A 80 12.63 -4.05 8.15
N LYS A 81 11.74 -3.68 9.09
CA LYS A 81 10.77 -2.61 8.87
C LYS A 81 11.46 -1.25 8.68
N SER A 82 12.48 -0.93 9.46
CA SER A 82 13.22 0.33 9.30
C SER A 82 13.93 0.38 7.94
N ALA A 83 14.61 -0.69 7.54
CA ALA A 83 15.28 -0.77 6.24
C ALA A 83 14.27 -0.63 5.07
N GLN A 84 13.09 -1.24 5.18
CA GLN A 84 12.04 -1.09 4.18
C GLN A 84 11.52 0.36 4.10
N LEU A 85 11.32 1.02 5.24
CA LEU A 85 10.87 2.40 5.28
C LEU A 85 11.90 3.35 4.67
N GLU A 86 13.19 3.16 4.98
CA GLU A 86 14.29 3.92 4.41
C GLU A 86 14.30 3.82 2.88
N MET A 87 14.24 2.60 2.33
CA MET A 87 14.18 2.38 0.88
C MET A 87 12.95 3.05 0.22
N ILE A 88 11.81 3.05 0.90
CA ILE A 88 10.60 3.71 0.39
C ILE A 88 10.77 5.23 0.40
N GLU A 89 11.33 5.80 1.46
CA GLU A 89 11.55 7.24 1.55
C GLU A 89 12.61 7.73 0.57
N GLU A 90 13.69 6.98 0.35
CA GLU A 90 14.67 7.26 -0.72
C GLU A 90 14.01 7.29 -2.10
N ARG A 91 13.12 6.32 -2.39
CA ARG A 91 12.40 6.31 -3.67
C ARG A 91 11.47 7.52 -3.82
N LYS A 92 10.77 7.89 -2.75
CA LYS A 92 9.85 9.04 -2.74
C LYS A 92 10.60 10.36 -2.89
N THR A 93 11.71 10.54 -2.17
CA THR A 93 12.56 11.73 -2.24
C THR A 93 13.13 11.89 -3.64
N ALA A 94 13.72 10.83 -4.22
CA ALA A 94 14.22 10.86 -5.60
C ALA A 94 13.11 11.19 -6.63
N ALA A 95 11.90 10.66 -6.45
CA ALA A 95 10.76 10.98 -7.33
C ALA A 95 10.32 12.45 -7.18
N ARG A 96 10.29 12.97 -5.95
CA ARG A 96 9.94 14.36 -5.65
C ARG A 96 10.97 15.33 -6.25
N GLU A 97 12.25 15.09 -6.02
CA GLU A 97 13.35 15.89 -6.59
C GLU A 97 13.32 15.88 -8.12
N LYS A 98 13.08 14.72 -8.74
CA LYS A 98 12.94 14.62 -10.20
C LYS A 98 11.76 15.44 -10.72
N LYS A 99 10.65 15.48 -9.98
CA LYS A 99 9.46 16.28 -10.32
C LYS A 99 9.75 17.78 -10.15
N GLU A 100 10.36 18.17 -9.04
CA GLU A 100 10.75 19.56 -8.78
C GLU A 100 11.73 20.07 -9.83
N ARG A 101 12.76 19.29 -10.17
CA ARG A 101 13.70 19.62 -11.24
C ARG A 101 13.03 19.79 -12.60
N ARG A 102 12.04 18.95 -12.92
CA ARG A 102 11.26 19.10 -14.16
C ARG A 102 10.44 20.38 -14.15
N LEU A 103 9.71 20.65 -13.07
CA LEU A 103 8.91 21.87 -12.94
C LEU A 103 9.77 23.13 -13.02
N GLU A 104 10.95 23.13 -12.41
CA GLU A 104 11.88 24.26 -12.46
C GLU A 104 12.48 24.44 -13.87
N ASN A 105 12.84 23.35 -14.57
CA ASN A 105 13.30 23.45 -15.95
C ASN A 105 12.19 23.95 -16.89
N ASP A 106 10.96 23.49 -16.71
CA ASP A 106 9.80 23.97 -17.45
C ASP A 106 9.53 25.45 -17.14
N ARG A 107 9.63 25.84 -15.86
CA ARG A 107 9.54 27.24 -15.44
C ARG A 107 10.56 28.12 -16.16
N ARG A 108 11.84 27.73 -16.13
CA ARG A 108 12.92 28.44 -16.81
C ARG A 108 12.71 28.53 -18.32
N ARG A 109 12.22 27.45 -18.94
CA ARG A 109 11.88 27.44 -20.37
C ARG A 109 10.79 28.47 -20.67
N MET A 110 9.69 28.44 -19.91
CA MET A 110 8.57 29.36 -20.10
C MET A 110 8.96 30.82 -19.84
N GLU A 111 9.78 31.09 -18.83
CA GLU A 111 10.29 32.44 -18.54
C GLU A 111 11.18 32.96 -19.69
N ASN A 112 12.04 32.11 -20.24
CA ASN A 112 12.87 32.46 -21.40
C ASN A 112 12.02 32.69 -22.66
N GLU A 113 11.03 31.84 -22.92
CA GLU A 113 10.08 32.00 -24.01
C GLU A 113 9.30 33.32 -23.88
N TYR A 114 8.79 33.60 -22.69
CA TYR A 114 8.10 34.86 -22.40
C TYR A 114 9.01 36.07 -22.59
N LYS A 115 10.24 36.02 -22.07
CA LYS A 115 11.23 37.10 -22.23
C LYS A 115 11.58 37.35 -23.70
N ASN A 116 11.76 36.29 -24.48
CA ASN A 116 12.04 36.39 -25.91
C ASN A 116 10.84 36.95 -26.68
N ALA A 117 9.63 36.46 -26.40
CA ALA A 117 8.41 36.96 -27.01
C ALA A 117 8.14 38.42 -26.64
N LYS A 118 8.46 38.83 -25.40
CA LYS A 118 8.33 40.22 -24.95
C LYS A 118 9.25 41.17 -25.72
N LYS A 119 10.46 40.73 -26.08
CA LYS A 119 11.42 41.54 -26.86
C LYS A 119 10.91 41.85 -28.27
N SER A 120 10.23 40.90 -28.91
CA SER A 120 9.67 41.08 -30.27
C SER A 120 8.24 41.64 -30.28
N MET A 121 7.65 41.86 -29.11
CA MET A 121 6.28 42.34 -28.99
C MET A 121 6.21 43.85 -29.23
N GLN A 122 5.34 44.27 -30.15
CA GLN A 122 4.91 45.65 -30.27
C GLN A 122 3.63 45.87 -29.47
N THR A 123 3.66 46.81 -28.53
CA THR A 123 2.48 47.19 -27.74
C THR A 123 1.64 48.22 -28.48
N LEU A 124 0.34 47.98 -28.61
CA LEU A 124 -0.59 48.99 -29.15
C LEU A 124 -0.84 50.08 -28.10
N ASN A 125 -0.95 51.33 -28.54
CA ASN A 125 -1.40 52.42 -27.68
C ASN A 125 -2.85 52.17 -27.24
N VAL A 126 -3.08 52.09 -25.93
CA VAL A 126 -4.40 51.78 -25.34
C VAL A 126 -5.50 52.71 -25.86
N HIS A 127 -5.21 54.00 -26.04
CA HIS A 127 -6.18 54.98 -26.50
C HIS A 127 -6.56 54.82 -27.98
N ARG A 128 -5.68 54.21 -28.78
CA ARG A 128 -5.91 53.97 -30.22
C ARG A 128 -6.18 52.52 -30.55
N ALA A 129 -6.08 51.62 -29.57
CA ALA A 129 -6.16 50.17 -29.76
C ALA A 129 -7.44 49.74 -30.49
N GLY A 130 -8.58 50.36 -30.17
CA GLY A 130 -9.86 50.08 -30.82
C GLY A 130 -9.89 50.43 -32.31
N GLN A 131 -9.33 51.59 -32.69
CA GLN A 131 -9.26 52.01 -34.09
C GLN A 131 -8.22 51.17 -34.86
N THR A 132 -7.04 50.93 -34.25
CA THR A 132 -5.98 50.14 -34.87
C THR A 132 -6.37 48.68 -35.09
N MET A 133 -7.13 48.07 -34.17
CA MET A 133 -7.65 46.71 -34.36
C MET A 133 -8.68 46.64 -35.49
N LYS A 134 -9.52 47.66 -35.65
CA LYS A 134 -10.50 47.72 -36.74
C LYS A 134 -9.85 47.89 -38.12
N SER A 135 -8.71 48.57 -38.19
CA SER A 135 -7.95 48.73 -39.45
C SER A 135 -7.08 47.53 -39.82
N MET A 136 -6.82 46.61 -38.89
CA MET A 136 -5.97 45.45 -39.14
C MET A 136 -6.68 44.37 -39.97
N ASN A 137 -5.91 43.68 -40.81
CA ASN A 137 -6.40 42.53 -41.56
C ASN A 137 -6.66 41.33 -40.62
N LYS A 138 -7.61 40.45 -40.96
CA LYS A 138 -7.94 39.19 -40.28
C LYS A 138 -6.69 38.34 -39.96
N LYS A 139 -5.69 38.30 -40.83
CA LYS A 139 -4.42 37.59 -40.55
C LYS A 139 -3.63 38.21 -39.40
N GLN A 140 -3.59 39.55 -39.32
CA GLN A 140 -2.91 40.28 -38.24
C GLN A 140 -3.64 40.09 -36.90
N LEU A 141 -4.98 40.16 -36.91
CA LEU A 141 -5.79 39.94 -35.71
C LEU A 141 -5.61 38.55 -35.10
N ARG A 142 -5.39 37.52 -35.93
CA ARG A 142 -5.10 36.15 -35.46
C ARG A 142 -3.74 36.02 -34.75
N MET A 143 -2.80 36.92 -35.04
CA MET A 143 -1.48 36.92 -34.40
C MET A 143 -1.47 37.60 -33.03
N ILE A 144 -2.52 38.32 -32.67
CA ILE A 144 -2.63 38.98 -31.36
C ILE A 144 -2.69 37.92 -30.26
N LYS A 145 -1.79 38.04 -29.29
CA LYS A 145 -1.70 37.19 -28.11
C LYS A 145 -2.08 37.98 -26.85
N LYS A 146 -2.71 37.30 -25.89
CA LYS A 146 -2.96 37.81 -24.54
C LYS A 146 -1.93 37.21 -23.58
N SER A 147 -1.55 37.98 -22.56
CA SER A 147 -0.80 37.43 -21.43
C SER A 147 -1.75 36.69 -20.50
N ARG A 148 -1.37 35.49 -20.07
CA ARG A 148 -2.04 34.75 -18.99
C ARG A 148 -1.02 34.14 -18.04
N MET A 149 -1.37 33.99 -16.77
CA MET A 149 -0.54 33.25 -15.82
C MET A 149 -0.82 31.75 -15.97
N ASN A 150 0.22 30.96 -16.13
CA ASN A 150 0.10 29.51 -16.17
C ASN A 150 -0.11 28.99 -14.74
N THR A 151 -1.22 28.30 -14.49
CA THR A 151 -1.60 27.82 -13.15
C THR A 151 -0.67 26.73 -12.61
N LYS A 152 0.09 26.05 -13.49
CA LYS A 152 0.99 24.95 -13.11
C LYS A 152 2.38 25.44 -12.73
N THR A 153 2.92 26.42 -13.46
CA THR A 153 4.29 26.93 -13.26
C THR A 153 4.33 28.29 -12.57
N GLY A 154 3.20 29.02 -12.54
CA GLY A 154 3.11 30.38 -12.03
C GLY A 154 3.73 31.45 -12.94
N VAL A 155 4.20 31.07 -14.14
CA VAL A 155 4.86 31.97 -15.08
C VAL A 155 3.83 32.62 -16.01
N VAL A 156 4.03 33.88 -16.37
CA VAL A 156 3.22 34.57 -17.36
C VAL A 156 3.62 34.11 -18.77
N GLU A 157 2.66 33.67 -19.57
CA GLU A 157 2.85 33.21 -20.94
C GLU A 157 1.97 34.00 -21.92
N PHE A 158 2.42 34.12 -23.17
CA PHE A 158 1.63 34.71 -24.25
C PHE A 158 0.86 33.62 -24.99
N VAL A 159 -0.46 33.73 -24.98
CA VAL A 159 -1.35 32.74 -25.56
C VAL A 159 -2.32 33.39 -26.53
N SER A 160 -2.84 32.64 -27.50
CA SER A 160 -3.83 33.17 -28.43
C SER A 160 -5.03 33.78 -27.69
N ALA A 161 -5.60 34.84 -28.27
CA ALA A 161 -6.72 35.56 -27.66
C ALA A 161 -7.89 34.62 -27.27
N TYR A 162 -8.13 33.59 -28.08
CA TYR A 162 -9.24 32.64 -27.93
C TYR A 162 -8.87 31.31 -27.25
N ALA A 163 -7.66 31.17 -26.70
CA ALA A 163 -7.35 29.98 -25.92
C ALA A 163 -8.23 29.95 -24.66
N LYS A 164 -8.83 28.77 -24.46
CA LYS A 164 -9.54 28.37 -23.26
C LYS A 164 -8.55 27.98 -22.15
#